data_AF-A0A7V7BSG4-F1
#
_entry.id   AF-A0A7V7BSG4-F1
#
_cell.length_a   1.000
_cell.length_b   1.000
_cell.length_c   1.000
_cell.angle_alpha   90.00
_cell.angle_beta   90.00
_cell.angle_gamma   90.00
#
_symmetry.space_group_name_H-M   'P 1'
#
loop_
_entity.id
_entity.type
_entity.pdbx_description
1 polymer ?
#
loop_
_entity_poly.entity_id
_entity_poly.type
_entity_poly.pdbx_seq_one_letter_code
_entity_poly.pdbx_strand_id
1 'polypeptide(L)'
;MSAVLANAAIPTLFPQMTVMGIALVPVVLIESAIVWKPMAIRFRKALVDVGLANFVTTIVGIPLFWVLTFALGLVATSGGTTDRDSPIRMLGSIALGLTWIPDYLPLSGVPALTTALLLFVPCFLISLLVEWWVLIHCWTDKRHRAVFLAVLRANVWSCLFLFVAGSLWTISNLQTS
;
A
#
# COMPACT_ATOMS: atom_id res chain seq x y z
N MET A 1 22.23 21.66 -1.63
CA MET A 1 22.04 20.25 -1.19
C MET A 1 21.05 19.64 -2.18
N SER A 2 21.50 19.09 -3.32
CA SER A 2 20.55 18.97 -4.46
C SER A 2 20.68 17.76 -5.38
N ALA A 3 21.75 16.97 -5.32
CA ALA A 3 21.90 15.78 -6.19
C ALA A 3 22.07 14.46 -5.42
N VAL A 4 22.66 14.51 -4.22
CA VAL A 4 22.99 13.31 -3.44
C VAL A 4 21.74 12.65 -2.84
N LEU A 5 20.74 13.42 -2.39
CA LEU A 5 19.47 12.90 -1.85
C LEU A 5 18.57 12.29 -2.94
N ALA A 6 18.53 12.90 -4.13
CA ALA A 6 17.80 12.34 -5.27
C ALA A 6 18.39 10.98 -5.70
N ASN A 7 19.71 10.82 -5.61
CA ASN A 7 20.40 9.56 -5.88
C ASN A 7 20.30 8.52 -4.76
N ALA A 8 19.82 8.87 -3.56
CA ALA A 8 19.67 7.92 -2.44
C ALA A 8 18.27 7.27 -2.40
N ALA A 9 17.25 7.94 -2.95
CA ALA A 9 15.90 7.38 -3.08
C ALA A 9 15.78 6.38 -4.25
N ILE A 10 16.57 6.55 -5.31
CA ILE A 10 16.56 5.65 -6.47
C ILE A 10 17.02 4.21 -6.08
N PRO A 11 18.10 4.02 -5.30
CA PRO A 11 18.54 2.70 -4.83
C PRO A 11 17.55 1.96 -3.93
N THR A 12 16.65 2.65 -3.21
CA THR A 12 15.63 1.98 -2.37
C THR A 12 14.37 1.66 -3.15
N LEU A 13 14.04 2.45 -4.18
CA LEU A 13 12.90 2.19 -5.08
C LEU A 13 13.07 0.89 -5.87
N PHE A 14 14.26 0.60 -6.41
CA PHE A 14 14.45 -0.59 -7.25
C PHE A 14 14.22 -1.92 -6.50
N PRO A 15 14.88 -2.20 -5.35
CA PRO A 15 14.60 -3.39 -4.55
C PRO A 15 13.14 -3.47 -4.11
N GLN A 16 12.55 -2.33 -3.73
CA GLN A 16 11.17 -2.30 -3.27
C GLN A 16 10.18 -2.62 -4.40
N MET A 17 10.38 -2.07 -5.60
CA MET A 17 9.59 -2.42 -6.78
C MET A 17 9.76 -3.88 -7.17
N THR A 18 10.95 -4.47 -7.03
CA THR A 18 11.15 -5.92 -7.24
C THR A 18 10.35 -6.76 -6.26
N VAL A 19 10.42 -6.44 -4.96
CA VAL A 19 9.66 -7.15 -3.92
C VAL A 19 8.15 -7.00 -4.15
N MET A 20 7.69 -5.80 -4.53
CA MET A 20 6.30 -5.55 -4.89
C MET A 20 5.87 -6.39 -6.10
N GLY A 21 6.70 -6.47 -7.14
CA GLY A 21 6.42 -7.30 -8.32
C GLY A 21 6.31 -8.78 -7.99
N ILE A 22 7.15 -9.29 -7.08
CA ILE A 22 7.05 -10.67 -6.58
C ILE A 22 5.77 -10.86 -5.75
N ALA A 23 5.45 -9.92 -4.86
CA ALA A 23 4.26 -9.97 -4.01
C ALA A 23 2.94 -9.86 -4.80
N LEU A 24 2.98 -9.26 -5.99
CA LEU A 24 1.82 -9.13 -6.88
C LEU A 24 1.25 -10.49 -7.28
N VAL A 25 2.11 -11.49 -7.50
CA VAL A 25 1.69 -12.83 -7.95
C VAL A 25 0.77 -13.51 -6.92
N PRO A 26 1.16 -13.71 -5.65
CA PRO A 26 0.27 -14.33 -4.67
C PRO A 26 -0.97 -13.46 -4.37
N VAL A 27 -0.85 -12.13 -4.40
CA VAL A 27 -2.01 -11.22 -4.22
C VAL A 27 -3.05 -11.46 -5.31
N VAL A 28 -2.65 -11.40 -6.58
CA VAL A 28 -3.57 -11.59 -7.72
C VAL A 28 -4.20 -12.99 -7.67
N LEU A 29 -3.46 -14.02 -7.29
CA LEU A 29 -3.99 -15.38 -7.13
C LEU A 29 -5.06 -15.47 -6.03
N ILE A 30 -4.78 -14.90 -4.85
CA ILE A 30 -5.72 -14.88 -3.71
C ILE A 30 -7.00 -14.16 -4.10
N GLU A 31 -6.88 -12.96 -4.65
CA GLU A 31 -8.03 -12.14 -5.01
C GLU A 31 -8.86 -12.79 -6.11
N SER A 32 -8.21 -13.32 -7.14
CA SER A 32 -8.87 -14.08 -8.21
C SER A 32 -9.63 -15.28 -7.67
N ALA A 33 -9.04 -16.01 -6.71
CA ALA A 33 -9.66 -17.17 -6.06
C ALA A 33 -10.88 -16.78 -5.20
N ILE A 34 -10.90 -15.57 -4.64
CA ILE A 34 -12.01 -15.04 -3.85
C ILE A 34 -13.16 -14.59 -4.75
N VAL A 35 -12.88 -13.94 -5.89
CA VAL A 35 -13.92 -13.28 -6.70
C VAL A 35 -14.55 -14.16 -7.77
N TRP A 36 -13.86 -15.21 -8.27
CA TRP A 36 -14.34 -15.93 -9.45
C TRP A 36 -15.67 -16.67 -9.26
N LYS A 37 -15.86 -17.37 -8.13
CA LYS A 37 -17.14 -18.05 -7.86
C LYS A 37 -18.27 -17.07 -7.55
N PRO A 38 -18.11 -16.10 -6.62
CA PRO A 38 -19.20 -15.18 -6.28
C PRO A 38 -19.66 -14.32 -7.46
N MET A 39 -18.76 -13.96 -8.37
CA MET A 39 -19.10 -13.17 -9.56
C MET A 39 -19.53 -14.03 -10.77
N ALA A 40 -19.55 -15.36 -10.63
CA ALA A 40 -19.87 -16.29 -11.71
C ALA A 40 -19.04 -16.04 -13.00
N ILE A 41 -17.73 -15.83 -12.83
CA ILE A 41 -16.79 -15.62 -13.93
C ILE A 41 -15.78 -16.78 -13.99
N ARG A 42 -15.22 -17.02 -15.17
CA ARG A 42 -14.15 -18.02 -15.35
C ARG A 42 -12.91 -17.56 -14.59
N PHE A 43 -12.26 -18.47 -13.86
CA PHE A 43 -11.04 -18.16 -13.09
C PHE A 43 -9.95 -17.50 -13.93
N ARG A 44 -9.74 -17.94 -15.19
CA ARG A 44 -8.77 -17.29 -16.10
C ARG A 44 -9.12 -15.83 -16.39
N LYS A 45 -10.41 -15.50 -16.54
CA LYS A 45 -10.86 -14.12 -16.74
C LYS A 45 -10.64 -13.31 -15.45
N ALA A 46 -11.00 -13.88 -14.30
CA ALA A 46 -10.71 -13.25 -13.00
C ALA A 46 -9.22 -12.94 -12.84
N LEU A 47 -8.34 -13.87 -13.18
CA LEU A 47 -6.88 -13.70 -13.09
C LEU A 47 -6.37 -12.53 -13.92
N VAL A 48 -6.86 -12.39 -15.15
CA VAL A 48 -6.46 -11.29 -16.04
C VAL A 48 -7.02 -9.96 -15.54
N ASP A 49 -8.31 -9.91 -15.20
CA ASP A 49 -8.97 -8.66 -14.83
C ASP A 49 -8.49 -8.14 -13.46
N VAL A 50 -8.34 -9.04 -12.48
CA VAL A 50 -7.77 -8.72 -11.16
C VAL A 50 -6.29 -8.36 -11.28
N GLY A 51 -5.54 -9.08 -12.12
CA GLY A 51 -4.14 -8.76 -12.40
C GLY A 51 -3.99 -7.36 -13.01
N LEU A 52 -4.85 -6.99 -13.95
CA LEU A 52 -4.90 -5.64 -14.51
C LEU A 52 -5.25 -4.60 -13.45
N ALA A 53 -6.27 -4.86 -12.62
CA ALA A 53 -6.66 -3.95 -11.54
C ALA A 53 -5.50 -3.70 -10.56
N ASN A 54 -4.85 -4.76 -10.09
CA ASN A 54 -3.69 -4.68 -9.19
C ASN A 54 -2.50 -3.94 -9.84
N PHE A 55 -2.25 -4.18 -11.13
CA PHE A 55 -1.20 -3.49 -11.88
C PHE A 55 -1.47 -1.99 -11.99
N VAL A 56 -2.70 -1.61 -12.37
CA VAL A 56 -3.12 -0.20 -12.43
C VAL A 56 -3.04 0.45 -11.05
N THR A 57 -3.52 -0.23 -10.00
CA THR A 57 -3.40 0.23 -8.61
C THR A 57 -1.95 0.38 -8.18
N THR A 58 -1.03 -0.48 -8.63
CA THR A 58 0.39 -0.31 -8.32
C THR A 58 0.96 0.93 -8.99
N ILE A 59 0.67 1.14 -10.28
CA ILE A 59 1.17 2.30 -11.05
C ILE A 59 0.59 3.62 -10.55
N VAL A 60 -0.71 3.67 -10.30
CA VAL A 60 -1.44 4.89 -9.92
C VAL A 60 -1.42 5.09 -8.41
N GLY A 61 -1.52 4.01 -7.65
CA GLY A 61 -1.62 4.05 -6.20
C GLY A 61 -0.34 4.48 -5.51
N ILE A 62 0.85 4.14 -6.03
CA ILE A 62 2.13 4.63 -5.46
C ILE A 62 2.21 6.17 -5.53
N PRO A 63 2.04 6.83 -6.69
CA PRO A 63 1.98 8.29 -6.76
C PRO A 63 0.88 8.89 -5.90
N LEU A 64 -0.34 8.33 -5.94
CA LEU A 64 -1.45 8.83 -5.13
C LEU A 64 -1.17 8.75 -3.64
N PHE A 65 -0.56 7.65 -3.19
CA PHE A 65 -0.17 7.45 -1.81
C PHE A 65 0.84 8.52 -1.38
N TRP A 66 1.89 8.77 -2.17
CA TRP A 66 2.87 9.81 -1.85
C TRP A 66 2.25 11.20 -1.77
N VAL A 67 1.39 11.56 -2.72
CA VAL A 67 0.69 12.86 -2.70
C VAL A 67 -0.18 12.97 -1.45
N LEU A 68 -0.90 11.90 -1.10
CA LEU A 68 -1.78 11.87 0.05
C LEU A 68 -1.00 11.97 1.37
N THR A 69 0.04 11.16 1.57
CA THR A 69 0.85 11.17 2.80
C THR A 69 1.62 12.48 2.94
N PHE A 70 2.10 13.05 1.84
CA PHE A 70 2.73 14.37 1.84
C PHE A 70 1.75 15.47 2.25
N ALA A 71 0.57 15.51 1.63
CA ALA A 71 -0.45 16.50 1.96
C ALA A 71 -0.92 16.39 3.41
N LEU A 72 -1.21 15.17 3.88
CA LEU A 72 -1.58 14.91 5.28
C LEU A 72 -0.46 15.34 6.24
N GLY A 73 0.79 15.03 5.88
CA GLY A 73 1.96 15.44 6.61
C GLY A 73 2.08 16.96 6.75
N LEU A 74 1.90 17.71 5.66
CA LEU A 74 1.94 19.18 5.67
C LEU A 74 0.85 19.77 6.56
N VAL A 75 -0.39 19.27 6.43
CA VAL A 75 -1.53 19.75 7.23
C VAL A 75 -1.31 19.47 8.72
N ALA A 76 -0.85 18.27 9.06
CA ALA A 76 -0.69 17.85 10.46
C ALA A 76 0.48 18.54 11.17
N THR A 77 1.50 18.99 10.43
CA THR A 77 2.73 19.58 10.98
C THR A 77 2.86 21.08 10.75
N SER A 78 1.95 21.70 9.99
CA SER A 78 2.09 23.07 9.49
C SER A 78 3.41 23.32 8.74
N GLY A 79 4.04 22.26 8.21
CA GLY A 79 5.34 22.30 7.52
C GLY A 79 6.58 22.16 8.40
N GLY A 80 6.44 21.95 9.72
CA GLY A 80 7.57 21.81 10.66
C GLY A 80 7.62 20.44 11.37
N THR A 81 8.78 19.76 11.35
CA THR A 81 8.93 18.38 11.88
C THR A 81 9.39 18.28 13.34
N THR A 82 9.52 19.41 14.03
CA THR A 82 10.28 19.52 15.29
C THR A 82 9.45 19.36 16.56
N ASP A 83 8.16 19.75 16.55
CA ASP A 83 7.28 19.66 17.73
C ASP A 83 6.46 18.37 17.72
N ARG A 84 6.74 17.48 18.69
CA ARG A 84 6.08 16.15 18.83
C ARG A 84 5.09 16.06 19.99
N ASP A 85 4.75 17.20 20.58
CA ASP A 85 3.96 17.26 21.82
C ASP A 85 2.50 16.81 21.65
N SER A 86 2.05 16.63 20.40
CA SER A 86 0.72 16.14 20.07
C SER A 86 0.78 14.86 19.21
N PRO A 87 -0.06 13.85 19.50
CA PRO A 87 -0.17 12.64 18.68
C PRO A 87 -0.36 12.95 17.18
N ILE A 88 -1.12 13.98 16.83
CA ILE A 88 -1.37 14.32 15.42
C ILE A 88 -0.12 14.84 14.72
N ARG A 89 0.72 15.61 15.43
CA ARG A 89 1.99 16.12 14.90
C ARG A 89 3.04 15.01 14.77
N MET A 90 3.02 14.05 15.68
CA MET A 90 3.83 12.83 15.57
C MET A 90 3.44 12.02 14.33
N LEU A 91 2.15 11.75 14.13
CA LEU A 91 1.67 11.03 12.94
C LEU A 91 1.95 11.81 11.64
N GLY A 92 1.80 13.13 11.66
CA GLY A 92 2.15 14.01 10.54
C GLY A 92 3.64 13.98 10.21
N SER A 93 4.50 14.01 11.22
CA SER A 93 5.96 13.93 11.05
C SER A 93 6.39 12.56 10.52
N ILE A 94 5.73 11.48 10.97
CA ILE A 94 5.92 10.13 10.42
C ILE A 94 5.47 10.09 8.96
N ALA A 95 4.28 10.62 8.61
CA ALA A 95 3.80 10.65 7.23
C ALA A 95 4.74 11.42 6.28
N LEU A 96 5.26 12.57 6.72
CA LEU A 96 6.29 13.31 5.97
C LEU A 96 7.59 12.50 5.85
N GLY A 97 8.07 11.94 6.95
CA GLY A 97 9.32 11.19 6.99
C GLY A 97 9.29 9.89 6.18
N LEU A 98 8.12 9.28 6.03
CA LEU A 98 7.92 8.09 5.18
C LEU A 98 7.87 8.42 3.69
N THR A 99 7.49 9.65 3.34
CA THR A 99 7.43 10.09 1.95
C THR A 99 8.80 10.57 1.48
N TRP A 100 9.56 11.22 2.35
CA TRP A 100 10.87 11.76 2.06
C TRP A 100 11.73 11.55 3.29
N ILE A 101 12.48 10.44 3.33
CA ILE A 101 13.37 10.10 4.45
C ILE A 101 14.21 11.32 4.80
N PRO A 102 14.24 11.67 6.09
CA PRO A 102 15.35 12.44 6.58
C PRO A 102 16.04 11.66 7.70
N ASP A 103 17.36 11.63 7.63
CA ASP A 103 18.29 10.98 8.56
C ASP A 103 18.21 11.46 10.03
N TYR A 104 17.22 12.31 10.39
CA TYR A 104 17.02 12.89 11.72
C TYR A 104 15.90 12.26 12.55
N LEU A 105 15.17 11.27 12.05
CA LEU A 105 14.37 10.41 12.93
C LEU A 105 15.21 9.20 13.33
N PRO A 106 15.67 9.10 14.59
CA PRO A 106 16.04 7.81 15.12
C PRO A 106 14.77 6.94 15.10
N LEU A 107 14.66 6.11 14.06
CA LEU A 107 13.58 5.13 13.89
C LEU A 107 13.53 4.13 15.06
N SER A 108 14.52 4.14 15.95
CA SER A 108 14.53 3.40 17.21
C SER A 108 13.38 3.77 18.15
N GLY A 109 12.72 4.92 17.99
CA GLY A 109 11.62 5.37 18.84
C GLY A 109 10.20 5.14 18.30
N VAL A 110 10.04 4.86 17.00
CA VAL A 110 8.72 4.60 16.39
C VAL A 110 8.64 3.11 16.05
N PRO A 111 7.76 2.32 16.69
CA PRO A 111 7.65 0.91 16.39
C PRO A 111 7.36 0.73 14.89
N ALA A 112 8.12 -0.13 14.21
CA ALA A 112 7.91 -0.46 12.80
C ALA A 112 6.45 -0.87 12.52
N LEU A 113 5.79 -1.46 13.51
CA LEU A 113 4.37 -1.79 13.49
C LEU A 113 3.46 -0.55 13.41
N THR A 114 3.74 0.51 14.17
CA THR A 114 2.97 1.76 14.13
C THR A 114 3.05 2.39 12.75
N THR A 115 4.25 2.42 12.17
CA THR A 115 4.50 2.90 10.81
C THR A 115 3.75 2.05 9.79
N ALA A 116 3.84 0.72 9.88
CA ALA A 116 3.15 -0.19 8.98
C ALA A 116 1.63 0.02 9.02
N LEU A 117 1.04 0.14 10.22
CA LEU A 117 -0.39 0.36 10.40
C LEU A 117 -0.85 1.73 9.87
N LEU A 118 -0.04 2.78 10.06
CA LEU A 118 -0.35 4.12 9.56
C LEU A 118 -0.42 4.15 8.03
N LEU A 119 0.47 3.42 7.37
CA LEU A 119 0.51 3.34 5.91
C LEU A 119 -0.55 2.38 5.36
N PHE A 120 -0.96 1.40 6.14
CA PHE A 120 -1.88 0.37 5.70
C PHE A 120 -3.25 0.92 5.31
N VAL A 121 -3.80 1.84 6.11
CA VAL A 121 -5.13 2.43 5.88
C VAL A 121 -5.21 3.21 4.56
N PRO A 122 -4.33 4.19 4.27
CA PRO A 122 -4.37 4.91 3.00
C PRO A 122 -4.07 3.99 1.81
N CYS A 123 -3.12 3.06 1.92
CA CYS A 123 -2.87 2.07 0.87
C CYS A 123 -4.11 1.22 0.58
N PHE A 124 -4.77 0.71 1.61
CA PHE A 124 -5.98 -0.09 1.48
C PHE A 124 -7.11 0.68 0.79
N LEU A 125 -7.34 1.94 1.17
CA LEU A 125 -8.40 2.76 0.59
C LEU A 125 -8.11 3.10 -0.87
N ILE A 126 -6.87 3.45 -1.21
CA ILE A 126 -6.45 3.69 -2.60
C ILE A 126 -6.66 2.41 -3.42
N SER A 127 -6.20 1.27 -2.90
CA SER A 127 -6.35 -0.02 -3.56
C SER A 127 -7.81 -0.37 -3.84
N LEU A 128 -8.65 -0.30 -2.80
CA LEU A 128 -10.08 -0.56 -2.90
C LEU A 128 -10.76 0.31 -3.97
N LEU A 129 -10.46 1.61 -4.00
CA LEU A 129 -11.11 2.55 -4.91
C LEU A 129 -10.65 2.37 -6.36
N VAL A 130 -9.34 2.24 -6.58
CA VAL A 130 -8.77 2.10 -7.92
C VAL A 130 -9.16 0.75 -8.53
N GLU A 131 -9.07 -0.34 -7.76
CA GLU A 131 -9.44 -1.67 -8.27
C GLU A 131 -10.92 -1.79 -8.55
N TRP A 132 -11.78 -1.25 -7.67
CA TRP A 132 -13.21 -1.19 -7.92
C TRP A 132 -13.49 -0.43 -9.22
N TRP A 133 -12.84 0.71 -9.42
CA TRP A 133 -12.98 1.50 -10.63
C TRP A 133 -12.52 0.73 -11.88
N VAL A 134 -11.43 -0.03 -11.82
CA VAL A 134 -11.00 -0.85 -12.97
C VAL A 134 -12.01 -1.99 -13.24
N LEU A 135 -12.37 -2.75 -12.22
CA LEU A 135 -13.16 -3.97 -12.39
C LEU A 135 -14.61 -3.70 -12.81
N ILE A 136 -15.17 -2.55 -12.46
CA ILE A 136 -16.52 -2.16 -12.92
C ILE A 136 -16.56 -1.91 -14.43
N HIS A 137 -15.44 -1.50 -15.03
CA HIS A 137 -15.29 -1.36 -16.48
C HIS A 137 -14.97 -2.70 -17.16
N CYS A 138 -14.33 -3.65 -16.46
CA CYS A 138 -14.10 -5.01 -16.99
C CYS A 138 -15.36 -5.90 -16.93
N TRP A 139 -16.21 -5.69 -15.93
CA TRP A 139 -17.37 -6.52 -15.61
C TRP A 139 -18.68 -5.72 -15.75
N THR A 140 -18.89 -5.17 -16.95
CA THR A 140 -20.03 -4.29 -17.26
C THR A 140 -21.41 -4.94 -17.08
N ASP A 141 -21.47 -6.28 -17.05
CA ASP A 141 -22.69 -7.06 -16.81
C ASP A 141 -23.02 -7.24 -15.32
N LYS A 142 -22.15 -6.80 -14.41
CA LYS A 142 -22.30 -7.00 -12.95
C LYS A 142 -22.82 -5.76 -12.26
N ARG A 143 -23.58 -5.98 -11.18
CA ARG A 143 -24.07 -4.90 -10.33
C ARG A 143 -22.90 -4.22 -9.60
N HIS A 144 -22.83 -2.90 -9.67
CA HIS A 144 -21.77 -2.08 -9.05
C HIS A 144 -21.49 -2.46 -7.58
N ARG A 145 -22.55 -2.64 -6.78
CA ARG A 145 -22.45 -3.03 -5.36
C ARG A 145 -21.85 -4.42 -5.16
N ALA A 146 -22.14 -5.37 -6.06
CA ALA A 146 -21.59 -6.71 -5.99
C ALA A 146 -20.08 -6.70 -6.30
N VAL A 147 -19.66 -5.91 -7.29
CA VAL A 147 -18.25 -5.70 -7.61
C VAL A 147 -17.53 -5.07 -6.42
N PHE A 148 -18.07 -3.98 -5.85
CA PHE A 148 -17.47 -3.32 -4.69
C PHE A 148 -17.26 -4.27 -3.50
N LEU A 149 -18.28 -5.07 -3.14
CA LEU A 149 -18.16 -6.03 -2.03
C LEU A 149 -17.16 -7.16 -2.33
N ALA A 150 -17.06 -7.58 -3.59
CA ALA A 150 -16.08 -8.57 -4.02
C ALA A 150 -14.65 -8.02 -3.88
N VAL A 151 -14.42 -6.78 -4.35
CA VAL A 151 -13.12 -6.09 -4.24
C VAL A 151 -12.75 -5.83 -2.79
N LEU A 152 -13.71 -5.34 -1.97
CA LEU A 152 -13.50 -5.13 -0.54
C LEU A 152 -13.05 -6.42 0.15
N ARG A 153 -13.76 -7.52 -0.09
CA ARG A 153 -13.40 -8.82 0.50
C ARG A 153 -12.04 -9.29 0.01
N ALA A 154 -11.77 -9.17 -1.29
CA ALA A 154 -10.50 -9.56 -1.88
C ALA A 154 -9.32 -8.78 -1.25
N ASN A 155 -9.43 -7.45 -1.19
CA ASN A 155 -8.44 -6.56 -0.57
C ASN A 155 -8.22 -6.89 0.92
N VAL A 156 -9.28 -7.17 1.69
CA VAL A 156 -9.11 -7.54 3.11
C VAL A 156 -8.24 -8.79 3.27
N TRP A 157 -8.48 -9.81 2.44
CA TRP A 157 -7.72 -11.05 2.50
C TRP A 157 -6.30 -10.93 1.96
N SER A 158 -6.09 -10.22 0.86
CA SER A 158 -4.75 -9.98 0.31
C SER A 158 -3.91 -9.10 1.25
N CYS A 159 -4.52 -8.07 1.84
CA CYS A 159 -3.90 -7.27 2.88
C CYS A 159 -3.55 -8.09 4.13
N LEU A 160 -4.48 -8.90 4.64
CA LEU A 160 -4.19 -9.77 5.79
C LEU A 160 -3.02 -10.72 5.49
N PHE A 161 -2.99 -11.30 4.28
CA PHE A 161 -1.88 -12.11 3.82
C PHE A 161 -0.55 -11.34 3.83
N LEU A 162 -0.51 -10.14 3.23
CA LEU A 162 0.70 -9.31 3.19
C LEU A 162 1.15 -8.89 4.60
N PHE A 163 0.22 -8.56 5.48
CA PHE A 163 0.53 -8.19 6.87
C PHE A 163 1.15 -9.36 7.64
N VAL A 164 0.58 -10.57 7.54
CA VAL A 164 1.13 -11.77 8.18
C VAL A 164 2.49 -12.13 7.58
N ALA A 165 2.62 -12.14 6.25
CA ALA A 165 3.88 -12.44 5.57
C ALA A 165 4.98 -11.45 5.95
N GLY A 166 4.69 -10.15 5.95
CA GLY A 166 5.61 -9.09 6.35
C GLY A 166 6.00 -9.18 7.83
N SER A 167 5.05 -9.50 8.72
CA SER A 167 5.31 -9.70 10.15
C SER A 167 6.24 -10.89 10.39
N LEU A 168 5.97 -12.03 9.75
CA LEU A 168 6.81 -13.23 9.87
C LEU A 168 8.22 -12.99 9.34
N TRP A 169 8.35 -12.33 8.18
CA TRP A 169 9.65 -11.96 7.63
C TRP A 169 10.42 -11.02 8.58
N THR A 170 9.74 -10.05 9.19
CA THR A 170 10.38 -9.14 10.16
C THR A 170 10.89 -9.92 11.37
N ILE A 171 10.07 -10.82 11.93
CA ILE A 171 10.45 -11.65 13.09
C ILE A 171 11.66 -12.54 12.77
N SER A 172 11.70 -13.17 11.59
CA SER A 172 12.82 -14.05 11.23
C SER A 172 14.14 -13.30 11.11
N ASN A 173 14.11 -12.05 10.62
CA ASN A 173 15.32 -11.23 10.49
C ASN A 173 15.80 -10.67 11.85
N LEU A 174 14.88 -10.43 12.80
CA LEU A 174 15.23 -10.03 14.16
C LEU A 174 15.91 -11.14 14.95
N GLN A 175 15.68 -12.41 14.62
CA GLN A 175 16.33 -13.56 15.27
C GLN A 175 17.75 -13.83 14.76
N THR A 176 18.08 -13.33 13.57
CA THR A 176 19.39 -13.53 12.92
C THR A 176 20.35 -12.34 13.10
N SER A 177 19.91 -11.28 13.78
CA SER A 177 20.66 -10.05 14.06
C SER A 177 21.09 -9.99 15.51
#